data_AF-A0A0U3QHJ7-F1
#
_entry.id   AF-A0A0U3QHJ7-F1
#
_cell.length_a   1.000
_cell.length_b   1.000
_cell.length_c   1.000
_cell.angle_alpha   90.00
_cell.angle_beta   90.00
_cell.angle_gamma   90.00
#
_symmetry.space_group_name_H-M   'P 1'
#
loop_
_entity.id
_entity.type
_entity.pdbx_description
1 polymer ?
#
loop_
_entity_poly.entity_id
_entity_poly.type
_entity_poly.pdbx_seq_one_letter_code
_entity_poly.pdbx_strand_id
1 'polypeptide(L)' 'MGKGKSADKGNASQRFMRATGKLRAIFGPANRSSLVHDMTEENRALLVQRERETQQWETVTRPDGSTYVVPRNPDDQSLR' A
#
# COMPACT_ATOMS: atom_id res chain seq x y z
N MET A 1 1.95 -54.72 -20.55
CA MET A 1 2.97 -53.66 -20.62
C MET A 1 2.33 -52.36 -21.10
N GLY A 2 2.70 -51.22 -20.51
CA GLY A 2 2.60 -49.89 -21.13
C GLY A 2 1.29 -49.09 -20.96
N LYS A 3 1.16 -48.35 -19.86
CA LYS A 3 0.35 -47.11 -19.85
C LYS A 3 1.25 -45.97 -19.38
N GLY A 4 1.75 -45.20 -20.36
CA GLY A 4 2.57 -44.02 -20.13
C GLY A 4 1.76 -42.95 -19.41
N LYS A 5 2.27 -42.50 -18.26
CA LYS A 5 1.65 -41.51 -17.38
C LYS A 5 1.43 -40.20 -18.14
N SER A 6 0.17 -39.78 -18.26
CA SER A 6 -0.19 -38.41 -18.62
C SER A 6 0.45 -37.48 -17.59
N ALA A 7 1.39 -36.67 -18.06
CA ALA A 7 2.08 -35.66 -17.28
C ALA A 7 1.05 -34.74 -16.60
N ASP A 8 0.94 -34.88 -15.29
CA ASP A 8 0.20 -34.02 -14.39
C ASP A 8 0.87 -32.63 -14.39
N LYS A 9 0.58 -31.84 -15.43
CA LYS A 9 0.83 -30.41 -15.47
C LYS A 9 -0.14 -29.81 -14.44
N GLY A 10 0.28 -29.85 -13.18
CA GLY A 10 -0.49 -29.38 -12.05
C GLY A 10 -1.22 -28.07 -12.33
N ASN A 11 -2.41 -27.93 -11.73
CA ASN A 11 -3.34 -26.81 -11.86
C ASN A 11 -2.61 -25.45 -11.97
N ALA A 12 -3.13 -24.51 -12.75
CA ALA A 12 -2.56 -23.17 -12.95
C ALA A 12 -2.10 -22.51 -11.64
N SER A 13 -2.84 -22.71 -10.55
CA SER A 13 -2.47 -22.28 -9.19
C SER A 13 -1.16 -22.89 -8.69
N GLN A 14 -0.90 -24.19 -8.91
CA GLN A 14 0.36 -24.84 -8.55
C GLN A 14 1.53 -24.33 -9.39
N ARG A 15 1.31 -24.06 -10.69
CA ARG A 15 2.33 -23.43 -11.55
C ARG A 15 2.65 -22.01 -11.09
N PHE A 16 1.63 -21.24 -10.74
CA PHE A 16 1.78 -19.90 -10.17
C PHE A 16 2.58 -19.95 -8.88
N MET A 17 2.16 -20.74 -7.88
CA MET A 17 2.87 -20.87 -6.60
C MET A 17 4.34 -21.29 -6.75
N ARG A 18 4.65 -22.19 -7.68
CA ARG A 18 6.04 -22.56 -8.00
C ARG A 18 6.84 -21.41 -8.61
N ALA A 19 6.22 -20.62 -9.50
CA ALA A 19 6.87 -19.47 -10.12
C ALA A 19 7.13 -18.36 -9.09
N THR A 20 6.13 -17.97 -8.29
CA THR A 20 6.29 -16.95 -7.23
C THR A 20 7.24 -17.41 -6.13
N GLY A 21 7.25 -18.70 -5.79
CA GLY A 21 8.22 -19.28 -4.85
C GLY A 21 9.66 -19.22 -5.35
N LYS A 22 9.90 -19.50 -6.63
CA LYS A 22 11.22 -19.36 -7.26
C LYS A 22 11.69 -17.90 -7.31
N LEU A 23 10.78 -16.97 -7.60
CA LEU A 23 11.10 -15.54 -7.55
C LEU A 23 11.49 -15.11 -6.13
N ARG A 24 10.79 -15.58 -5.09
CA ARG A 24 11.18 -15.34 -3.69
C ARG A 24 12.55 -15.95 -3.34
N ALA A 25 12.95 -17.06 -3.95
CA ALA A 25 14.27 -17.65 -3.71
C ALA A 25 15.42 -16.81 -4.33
N ILE A 26 15.14 -16.08 -5.41
CA ILE A 26 16.12 -15.23 -6.11
C ILE A 26 16.16 -13.82 -5.50
N PHE A 27 14.99 -13.21 -5.27
CA PHE A 27 14.87 -11.84 -4.76
C PHE A 27 14.85 -11.78 -3.23
N GLY A 28 14.86 -12.92 -2.54
CA GLY A 28 14.72 -13.00 -1.09
C GLY A 28 13.28 -12.79 -0.61
N PRO A 29 13.01 -12.99 0.69
CA PRO A 29 11.74 -12.59 1.28
C PRO A 29 11.55 -11.07 1.13
N ALA A 30 10.33 -10.63 0.83
CA ALA A 30 9.98 -9.21 0.84
C ALA A 30 10.46 -8.59 2.15
N ASN A 31 11.07 -7.40 2.06
CA ASN A 31 11.61 -6.69 3.21
C ASN A 31 10.55 -6.66 4.32
N ARG A 32 10.81 -7.41 5.40
CA ARG A 32 10.04 -7.35 6.63
C ARG A 32 10.68 -6.28 7.50
N SER A 33 10.68 -5.04 7.03
CA SER A 33 11.01 -3.95 7.92
C SER A 33 9.93 -3.93 9.00
N SER A 34 10.37 -3.80 10.24
CA SER A 34 9.47 -3.53 11.35
C SER A 34 8.61 -2.32 10.96
N LEU A 35 7.28 -2.47 10.95
CA LEU A 35 6.35 -1.33 10.84
C LEU A 35 6.58 -0.32 11.99
N VAL A 36 7.32 -0.73 13.01
CA VAL A 36 7.76 0.06 14.15
C VAL A 36 9.20 0.48 13.86
N HIS A 37 9.37 1.52 13.07
CA HIS A 37 10.64 2.25 13.02
C HIS A 37 10.77 3.08 14.30
N ASP A 38 11.98 3.17 14.86
CA ASP A 38 12.20 4.03 16.02
C ASP A 38 11.91 5.49 15.66
N MET A 39 11.20 6.15 16.57
CA MET A 39 10.81 7.56 16.43
C MET A 39 12.00 8.46 16.78
N THR A 40 12.94 8.57 15.84
CA THR A 40 14.09 9.48 15.89
C THR A 40 13.64 10.93 15.99
N GLU A 41 14.51 11.82 16.47
CA GLU A 41 14.23 13.26 16.55
C GLU A 41 13.77 13.84 15.20
N GLU A 42 14.44 13.43 14.12
CA GLU A 42 14.13 13.81 12.74
C GLU A 42 12.73 13.32 12.31
N ASN A 43 12.37 12.07 12.64
CA ASN A 43 11.06 11.51 12.35
C ASN A 43 9.94 12.23 13.13
N ARG A 44 10.21 12.68 14.37
CA ARG A 44 9.26 13.50 15.14
C ARG A 44 9.03 14.85 14.50
N ALA A 45 10.12 15.53 14.09
CA ALA A 45 10.02 16.81 13.42
C ALA A 45 9.22 16.70 12.11
N LEU A 46 9.49 15.65 11.32
CA LEU A 46 8.74 15.36 10.10
C LEU A 46 7.26 15.06 10.41
N LEU A 47 6.97 14.27 11.44
CA LEU A 47 5.60 13.95 11.83
C LEU A 47 4.82 15.22 12.19
N VAL A 48 5.40 16.10 13.01
CA VAL A 48 4.78 17.39 13.39
C VAL A 48 4.51 18.25 12.15
N GLN A 49 5.43 18.27 11.18
CA GLN A 49 5.22 18.98 9.92
C GLN A 49 4.03 18.40 9.13
N ARG A 50 3.97 17.07 9.00
CA ARG A 50 2.87 16.37 8.29
C ARG A 50 1.52 16.53 8.98
N GLU A 51 1.49 16.54 10.30
CA GLU A 51 0.27 16.80 11.07
C GLU A 51 -0.24 18.22 10.82
N ARG A 52 0.67 19.21 10.74
CA ARG A 52 0.31 20.60 10.40
C ARG A 52 -0.22 20.72 8.97
N GLU A 53 0.40 20.05 8.01
CA GLU A 53 -0.08 19.99 6.61
C GLU A 53 -1.47 19.36 6.52
N THR A 54 -1.71 18.28 7.28
CA THR A 54 -3.00 17.57 7.27
C THR A 54 -4.13 18.41 7.87
N GLN A 55 -3.82 19.20 8.92
CA GLN A 55 -4.80 20.08 9.57
C GLN A 55 -5.29 21.23 8.68
N GLN A 56 -4.68 21.45 7.51
CA GLN A 56 -5.11 22.49 6.56
C GLN A 56 -6.38 22.11 5.80
N TRP A 57 -6.84 20.87 5.92
CA TRP A 57 -7.97 20.35 5.16
C TRP A 57 -9.15 19.99 6.06
N GLU A 58 -10.35 20.12 5.51
CA GLU A 58 -11.58 19.63 6.13
C GLU A 58 -12.42 18.85 5.13
N THR A 59 -13.17 17.87 5.64
CA THR A 59 -14.04 17.02 4.83
C THR A 59 -15.47 17.53 4.95
N VAL A 60 -16.08 17.84 3.80
CA VAL A 60 -17.46 18.30 3.72
C VAL A 60 -18.31 17.21 3.06
N THR A 61 -19.34 16.77 3.78
CA THR A 61 -20.35 15.84 3.26
C THR A 61 -21.60 16.61 2.91
N ARG A 62 -22.04 16.51 1.66
CA ARG A 62 -23.26 17.15 1.17
C ARG A 62 -24.47 16.25 1.45
N PRO A 63 -25.70 16.79 1.53
CA PRO A 63 -26.91 15.99 1.73
C PRO A 63 -27.18 14.89 0.68
N ASP A 64 -26.54 14.95 -0.50
CA ASP A 64 -26.61 13.91 -1.54
C ASP A 64 -25.68 12.71 -1.27
N GLY A 65 -24.94 12.72 -0.16
CA GLY A 65 -24.01 11.67 0.24
C GLY A 65 -22.61 11.79 -0.36
N SER A 66 -22.37 12.77 -1.23
CA SER A 66 -21.03 13.05 -1.76
C SER A 66 -20.12 13.67 -0.68
N THR A 67 -18.84 13.33 -0.73
CA THR A 67 -17.83 13.78 0.24
C THR A 67 -16.62 14.34 -0.49
N TYR A 68 -16.22 15.55 -0.14
CA TYR A 68 -15.08 16.24 -0.73
C TYR A 68 -14.16 16.83 0.34
N VAL A 69 -12.93 17.08 -0.04
CA VAL A 69 -11.92 17.74 0.79
C VAL A 69 -11.82 19.18 0.33
N VAL A 70 -11.92 20.13 1.26
CA VAL A 70 -11.75 21.56 1.01
C VAL A 70 -10.66 22.13 1.94
N PRO A 71 -9.96 23.20 1.54
CA PRO A 71 -9.01 23.85 2.43
C PRO A 71 -9.79 24.54 3.56
N ARG A 72 -9.29 24.48 4.78
CA ARG A 72 -9.85 25.22 5.92
C ARG A 72 -9.69 26.72 5.77
N ASN A 73 -8.63 27.16 5.10
CA ASN A 73 -8.45 28.56 4.77
C ASN A 73 -9.32 28.90 3.55
N PRO A 74 -10.36 29.75 3.68
CA PRO A 74 -11.25 30.09 2.58
C PRO A 74 -10.56 30.86 1.45
N ASP A 75 -9.42 31.49 1.74
CA ASP A 75 -8.61 32.23 0.75
C ASP A 75 -7.61 31.33 0.01
N ASP A 76 -7.45 30.06 0.44
CA ASP A 76 -6.56 29.11 -0.20
C ASP A 76 -7.17 28.60 -1.50
N GLN A 77 -6.52 28.94 -2.61
CA GLN A 77 -6.93 28.59 -3.97
C GLN A 77 -6.17 27.38 -4.52
N SER A 78 -5.39 26.66 -3.70
CA SER A 78 -4.57 25.52 -4.15
C SER A 78 -5.35 24.36 -4.78
N LEU A 79 -6.68 24.29 -4.56
CA LEU A 79 -7.58 23.29 -5.15
C LEU A 79 -8.43 23.81 -6.33
N ARG A 80 -8.27 25.07 -6.75
CA ARG A 80 -9.03 25.67 -7.87
C ARG A 80 -8.27 25.62 -9.19
#